data_AF-A0A529LL93-F1
#
_entry.id   AF-A0A529LL93-F1
#
_cell.length_a   1.000
_cell.length_b   1.000
_cell.length_c   1.000
_cell.angle_alpha   90.00
_cell.angle_beta   90.00
_cell.angle_gamma   90.00
#
_symmetry.space_group_name_H-M   'P 1'
#
loop_
_entity.id
_entity.type
_entity.pdbx_description
1 polymer ?
#
loop_
_entity_poly.entity_id
_entity_poly.type
_entity_poly.pdbx_seq_one_letter_code
_entity_poly.pdbx_strand_id
1 'polypeptide(L)'
;SFFTGSLIHRFGAERIVATGLILLIGCAIVALSGLALWQFWTSLILLGLGWNFGFIGATAMVAATYRPSEKGKVQGFHDFVLFGSVACASLMSGMVYNAWGWEMLNWIVFPVTVLCFVALGALKLTSLRKAEA
;
A
#
# COMPACT_ATOMS: atom_id res chain seq x y z
N SER A 1 -14.13 -5.10 -2.71
CA SER A 1 -14.06 -3.98 -1.74
C SER A 1 -15.20 -3.94 -0.72
N PHE A 2 -16.33 -4.65 -0.91
CA PHE A 2 -17.46 -4.64 0.04
C PHE A 2 -17.08 -5.02 1.49
N PHE A 3 -16.23 -6.03 1.68
CA PHE A 3 -15.72 -6.42 2.99
C PHE A 3 -14.76 -5.38 3.59
N THR A 4 -13.85 -4.84 2.79
CA THR A 4 -12.85 -3.86 3.23
C THR A 4 -13.52 -2.56 3.70
N GLY A 5 -14.61 -2.14 3.07
CA GLY A 5 -15.40 -0.98 3.52
C GLY A 5 -16.03 -1.19 4.91
N SER A 6 -16.60 -2.37 5.19
CA SER A 6 -17.10 -2.73 6.53
C SER A 6 -15.98 -2.77 7.57
N LEU A 7 -14.82 -3.30 7.19
CA LEU A 7 -13.63 -3.33 8.04
C LEU A 7 -13.10 -1.94 8.38
N ILE A 8 -13.07 -1.01 7.41
CA ILE A 8 -12.67 0.38 7.63
C ILE A 8 -13.63 1.07 8.60
N HIS A 9 -14.94 0.85 8.45
CA HIS A 9 -15.93 1.41 9.39
C HIS A 9 -15.75 0.87 10.82
N ARG A 10 -15.27 -0.37 10.98
CA ARG A 10 -15.12 -1.02 12.28
C ARG A 10 -13.75 -0.81 12.94
N PHE A 11 -12.67 -0.72 12.17
CA PHE A 11 -11.30 -0.67 12.68
C PHE A 11 -10.54 0.62 12.32
N GLY A 12 -11.09 1.45 11.43
CA GLY A 12 -10.45 2.67 10.94
C GLY A 12 -9.52 2.41 9.75
N ALA A 13 -9.43 3.41 8.86
CA ALA A 13 -8.67 3.30 7.61
C ALA A 13 -7.16 3.07 7.86
N GLU A 14 -6.58 3.71 8.87
CA GLU A 14 -5.16 3.55 9.23
C GLU A 14 -4.80 2.10 9.54
N ARG A 15 -5.64 1.37 10.30
CA ARG A 15 -5.37 -0.03 10.65
C ARG A 15 -5.44 -0.94 9.43
N ILE A 16 -6.34 -0.64 8.50
CA ILE A 16 -6.47 -1.42 7.26
C ILE A 16 -5.26 -1.21 6.35
N VAL A 17 -4.77 0.03 6.21
CA VAL A 17 -3.52 0.31 5.49
C VAL A 17 -2.35 -0.43 6.16
N ALA A 18 -2.22 -0.36 7.49
CA ALA A 18 -1.17 -1.05 8.22
C ALA A 18 -1.20 -2.57 7.98
N THR A 19 -2.37 -3.21 8.07
CA THR A 19 -2.53 -4.65 7.74
C THR A 19 -2.14 -4.94 6.29
N GLY A 20 -2.52 -4.07 5.36
CA GLY A 20 -2.11 -4.19 3.95
C GLY A 20 -0.59 -4.18 3.79
N LEU A 21 0.12 -3.27 4.48
CA LEU A 21 1.58 -3.22 4.49
C LEU A 21 2.22 -4.47 5.09
N ILE A 22 1.66 -5.03 6.17
CA ILE A 22 2.13 -6.31 6.76
C ILE A 22 1.99 -7.45 5.74
N LEU A 23 0.87 -7.51 5.02
CA LEU A 23 0.65 -8.53 4.00
C LEU A 23 1.64 -8.40 2.84
N LEU A 24 2.00 -7.18 2.43
CA LEU A 24 3.01 -6.93 1.40
C LEU A 24 4.42 -7.35 1.86
N ILE A 25 4.76 -7.13 3.13
CA ILE A 25 6.01 -7.65 3.71
C ILE A 25 6.00 -9.18 3.69
N GLY A 26 4.90 -9.81 4.11
CA GLY A 26 4.72 -11.26 4.04
C GLY A 26 4.87 -11.79 2.61
N CYS A 27 4.30 -11.10 1.63
CA CYS A 27 4.46 -11.41 0.21
C CYS A 27 5.94 -11.41 -0.20
N ALA A 28 6.70 -10.35 0.15
CA ALA A 28 8.12 -10.26 -0.17
C ALA A 28 8.95 -11.37 0.50
N ILE A 29 8.64 -11.72 1.75
CA ILE A 29 9.30 -12.84 2.46
C ILE A 29 9.04 -14.16 1.75
N VAL A 30 7.79 -14.44 1.36
CA VAL A 30 7.46 -15.67 0.63
C VAL A 30 8.15 -15.71 -0.74
N ALA A 31 8.17 -14.58 -1.45
CA ALA A 31 8.83 -14.47 -2.75
C ALA A 31 10.36 -14.59 -2.69
N LEU A 32 10.98 -14.26 -1.56
CA LEU A 32 12.41 -14.48 -1.28
C LEU A 32 12.71 -15.90 -0.77
N SER A 33 11.72 -16.61 -0.23
CA SER A 33 11.91 -17.97 0.33
C SER A 33 12.13 -19.05 -0.73
N GLY A 34 11.81 -18.77 -1.99
CA GLY A 34 12.08 -19.68 -3.10
C GLY A 34 11.27 -19.36 -4.36
N LEU A 35 11.60 -20.04 -5.45
CA LEU A 35 10.99 -19.87 -6.78
C LEU A 35 10.03 -21.02 -7.16
N ALA A 36 9.64 -21.86 -6.21
CA ALA A 36 8.70 -22.92 -6.51
C ALA A 36 7.28 -22.36 -6.74
N LEU A 37 6.46 -23.16 -7.44
CA LEU A 37 5.14 -22.71 -7.89
C LEU A 37 4.24 -22.31 -6.71
N TRP A 38 4.33 -23.02 -5.58
CA TRP A 38 3.51 -22.72 -4.41
C TRP A 38 3.86 -21.35 -3.81
N GLN A 39 5.15 -20.99 -3.71
CA GLN A 39 5.56 -19.67 -3.22
C GLN A 39 5.03 -18.57 -4.12
N PHE A 40 5.05 -18.78 -5.43
CA PHE A 40 4.54 -17.80 -6.39
C PHE A 40 3.03 -17.58 -6.21
N TRP A 41 2.25 -18.64 -6.08
CA TRP A 41 0.80 -18.55 -5.86
C TRP A 41 0.46 -17.90 -4.52
N THR A 42 1.15 -18.29 -3.45
CA THR A 42 0.98 -17.66 -2.14
C THR A 42 1.35 -16.18 -2.17
N SER A 43 2.44 -15.82 -2.85
CA SER A 43 2.86 -14.42 -3.01
C SER A 43 1.82 -13.62 -3.78
N LEU A 44 1.25 -14.15 -4.87
CA LEU A 44 0.19 -13.47 -5.63
C LEU A 44 -1.08 -13.23 -4.81
N ILE A 45 -1.47 -14.20 -3.98
CA ILE A 45 -2.62 -14.05 -3.08
C ILE A 45 -2.33 -12.95 -2.05
N LEU A 46 -1.17 -12.98 -1.39
CA LEU A 46 -0.78 -11.98 -0.40
C LEU A 46 -0.67 -10.58 -1.03
N LEU A 47 -0.10 -10.49 -2.22
CA LEU A 47 0.02 -9.25 -2.99
C LEU A 47 -1.35 -8.66 -3.30
N GLY A 48 -2.30 -9.48 -3.79
CA GLY A 48 -3.66 -9.04 -4.11
C GLY A 48 -4.40 -8.53 -2.88
N LEU A 49 -4.28 -9.23 -1.74
CA LEU A 49 -4.90 -8.82 -0.47
C LEU A 49 -4.25 -7.53 0.08
N GLY A 50 -2.92 -7.47 0.11
CA GLY A 50 -2.17 -6.32 0.57
C GLY A 50 -2.46 -5.06 -0.25
N TRP A 51 -2.47 -5.19 -1.58
CA TRP A 51 -2.86 -4.12 -2.49
C TRP A 51 -4.29 -3.63 -2.25
N ASN A 52 -5.24 -4.55 -2.06
CA ASN A 52 -6.64 -4.17 -1.81
C ASN A 52 -6.80 -3.35 -0.53
N PHE A 53 -6.16 -3.78 0.56
CA PHE A 53 -6.23 -3.10 1.84
C PHE A 53 -5.50 -1.75 1.81
N GLY A 54 -4.32 -1.69 1.19
CA GLY A 54 -3.58 -0.45 1.00
C GLY A 54 -4.34 0.57 0.16
N PHE A 55 -4.84 0.16 -1.01
CA PHE A 55 -5.56 1.06 -1.94
C PHE A 55 -6.85 1.61 -1.32
N ILE A 56 -7.70 0.73 -0.77
CA ILE A 56 -9.00 1.16 -0.22
C ILE A 56 -8.80 1.96 1.07
N GLY A 57 -7.84 1.56 1.92
CA GLY A 57 -7.51 2.30 3.13
C GLY A 57 -6.97 3.71 2.82
N ALA A 58 -6.03 3.82 1.88
CA ALA A 58 -5.45 5.10 1.49
C ALA A 58 -6.50 6.04 0.85
N THR A 59 -7.31 5.53 -0.09
CA THR A 59 -8.39 6.32 -0.70
C THR A 59 -9.44 6.76 0.32
N ALA A 60 -9.76 5.93 1.32
CA ALA A 60 -10.66 6.33 2.42
C ALA A 60 -10.06 7.43 3.30
N MET A 61 -8.74 7.39 3.57
CA MET A 61 -8.06 8.45 4.31
C MET A 61 -8.07 9.77 3.54
N VAL A 62 -7.77 9.75 2.24
CA VAL A 62 -7.84 10.95 1.39
C VAL A 62 -9.27 11.47 1.31
N ALA A 63 -10.25 10.58 1.20
CA ALA A 63 -11.67 10.92 1.18
C ALA A 63 -12.17 11.65 2.43
N ALA A 64 -11.55 11.41 3.58
CA ALA A 64 -11.88 12.11 4.82
C ALA A 64 -11.35 13.55 4.89
N THR A 65 -10.43 13.95 4.00
CA THR A 65 -9.76 15.26 4.07
C THR A 65 -10.38 16.36 3.21
N TYR A 66 -11.27 16.02 2.28
CA TYR A 66 -11.82 16.99 1.32
C TYR A 66 -13.34 17.17 1.46
N ARG A 67 -13.85 18.33 1.03
CA ARG A 67 -15.29 18.60 0.96
C ARG A 67 -15.90 17.96 -0.30
N PRO A 68 -17.21 17.63 -0.32
CA PRO A 68 -17.86 17.04 -1.49
C PRO A 68 -17.67 17.85 -2.79
N SER A 69 -17.58 19.18 -2.68
CA SER A 69 -17.33 20.11 -3.79
C SER A 69 -15.93 19.98 -4.41
N GLU A 70 -14.95 19.49 -3.65
CA GLU A 70 -13.55 19.37 -4.06
C GLU A 70 -13.17 17.94 -4.48
N LYS A 71 -14.06 16.98 -4.18
CA LYS A 71 -13.88 15.53 -4.41
C LYS A 71 -13.34 15.21 -5.81
N GLY A 72 -13.92 15.81 -6.86
CA GLY A 72 -13.52 15.52 -8.24
C GLY A 72 -12.07 15.87 -8.53
N LYS A 73 -11.60 17.03 -8.05
CA LYS A 73 -10.21 17.46 -8.23
C LYS A 73 -9.23 16.63 -7.40
N VAL A 74 -9.57 16.37 -6.13
CA VAL A 74 -8.67 15.62 -5.23
C VAL A 74 -8.57 14.16 -5.64
N GLN A 75 -9.68 13.53 -6.01
CA GLN A 75 -9.68 12.15 -6.51
C GLN A 75 -8.91 12.04 -7.84
N GLY A 76 -9.10 13.00 -8.76
CA GLY A 76 -8.35 13.03 -10.02
C GLY A 76 -6.84 13.17 -9.79
N PHE A 77 -6.42 14.02 -8.85
CA PHE A 77 -5.01 14.15 -8.47
C PHE A 77 -4.47 12.87 -7.82
N HIS A 78 -5.22 12.28 -6.89
CA HIS A 78 -4.87 11.01 -6.25
C HIS A 78 -4.65 9.90 -7.29
N ASP A 79 -5.60 9.74 -8.20
CA ASP A 79 -5.54 8.70 -9.22
C ASP A 79 -4.40 8.96 -10.22
N PHE A 80 -4.16 10.23 -10.57
CA PHE A 80 -3.01 10.61 -11.40
C PHE A 80 -1.67 10.24 -10.75
N VAL A 81 -1.48 10.60 -9.47
CA VAL A 81 -0.27 10.26 -8.72
C VAL A 81 -0.11 8.75 -8.58
N LEU A 82 -1.20 8.05 -8.29
CA LEU A 82 -1.20 6.60 -8.12
C LEU A 82 -0.81 5.89 -9.42
N PHE A 83 -1.53 6.15 -10.52
CA PHE A 83 -1.27 5.48 -11.79
C PHE A 83 0.06 5.93 -12.41
N GLY A 84 0.46 7.20 -12.22
CA GLY A 84 1.79 7.67 -12.59
C GLY A 84 2.90 6.91 -11.85
N SER A 85 2.75 6.73 -10.53
CA SER A 85 3.69 5.95 -9.72
C SER A 85 3.73 4.49 -10.14
N VAL A 86 2.58 3.87 -10.43
CA VAL A 86 2.50 2.49 -10.94
C VAL A 86 3.18 2.36 -12.30
N ALA A 87 3.00 3.32 -13.20
CA ALA A 87 3.67 3.32 -14.50
C ALA A 87 5.19 3.41 -14.36
N CYS A 88 5.70 4.34 -13.54
CA CYS A 88 7.12 4.44 -13.25
C CYS A 88 7.67 3.17 -12.59
N ALA A 89 6.98 2.63 -11.58
CA ALA A 89 7.39 1.40 -10.91
C ALA A 89 7.40 0.19 -11.85
N SER A 90 6.46 0.12 -12.79
CA SER A 90 6.40 -0.94 -13.82
C SER A 90 7.57 -0.87 -14.80
N LEU A 91 7.98 0.33 -15.22
CA LEU A 91 9.17 0.52 -16.05
C LEU A 91 10.46 0.19 -15.28
N MET A 92 10.54 0.63 -14.02
CA MET A 92 11.70 0.39 -13.15
C MET A 92 11.84 -1.09 -12.78
N SER A 93 10.75 -1.81 -12.57
CA SER A 93 10.78 -3.22 -12.18
C SER A 93 11.44 -4.09 -13.25
N GLY A 94 11.17 -3.82 -14.54
CA GLY A 94 11.83 -4.50 -15.66
C GLY A 94 13.34 -4.25 -15.70
N MET A 95 13.76 -3.01 -15.48
CA MET A 95 15.18 -2.64 -15.42
C MET A 95 15.89 -3.29 -14.23
N VAL A 96 15.29 -3.22 -13.03
CA VAL A 96 15.82 -3.84 -11.81
C VAL A 96 15.93 -5.34 -11.98
N TYR A 97 14.89 -5.98 -12.52
CA TYR A 97 14.88 -7.42 -12.76
C TYR A 97 15.97 -7.85 -13.74
N ASN A 98 16.19 -7.07 -14.81
CA ASN A 98 17.24 -7.38 -15.79
C ASN A 98 18.66 -7.19 -15.22
N ALA A 99 18.88 -6.17 -14.38
CA ALA A 99 20.20 -5.85 -13.84
C ALA A 99 20.59 -6.67 -12.60
N TRP A 100 19.64 -6.90 -11.68
CA TRP A 100 19.90 -7.49 -10.36
C TRP A 100 19.02 -8.71 -10.05
N GLY A 101 18.13 -9.11 -10.96
CA GLY A 101 17.33 -10.32 -10.84
C GLY A 101 16.12 -10.20 -9.92
N TRP A 102 15.50 -11.36 -9.67
CA TRP A 102 14.27 -11.52 -8.89
C TRP A 102 14.42 -11.10 -7.41
N GLU A 103 15.55 -11.41 -6.79
CA GLU A 103 15.74 -11.14 -5.36
C GLU A 103 15.73 -9.64 -5.06
N MET A 104 16.46 -8.86 -5.86
CA MET A 104 16.52 -7.41 -5.68
C MET A 104 15.14 -6.76 -5.82
N LEU A 105 14.31 -7.25 -6.74
CA LEU A 105 12.95 -6.75 -6.91
C LEU A 105 12.11 -6.90 -5.64
N ASN A 106 12.27 -8.03 -4.93
CA ASN A 106 11.56 -8.30 -3.68
C ASN A 106 12.18 -7.55 -2.49
N TRP A 107 13.49 -7.34 -2.49
CA TRP A 107 14.17 -6.54 -1.47
C TRP A 107 13.71 -5.08 -1.45
N ILE A 108 13.37 -4.49 -2.59
CA ILE A 108 12.87 -3.11 -2.69
C ILE A 108 11.53 -2.91 -1.95
N VAL A 109 10.74 -3.98 -1.76
CA VAL A 109 9.46 -3.89 -1.04
C VAL A 109 9.65 -3.47 0.42
N PHE A 110 10.73 -3.91 1.08
CA PHE A 110 10.98 -3.61 2.49
C PHE A 110 11.22 -2.11 2.77
N PRO A 111 12.16 -1.40 2.12
CA PRO A 111 12.35 0.03 2.39
C PRO A 111 11.12 0.86 2.05
N VAL A 112 10.38 0.51 0.99
CA VAL A 112 9.14 1.20 0.62
C VAL A 112 8.05 1.01 1.68
N THR A 113 7.83 -0.23 2.13
CA THR A 113 6.83 -0.51 3.17
C THR A 113 7.20 0.11 4.51
N VAL A 114 8.49 0.11 4.89
CA VAL A 114 8.99 0.80 6.10
C VAL A 114 8.72 2.30 6.02
N LEU A 115 9.01 2.94 4.88
CA LEU A 115 8.71 4.36 4.68
C LEU A 115 7.21 4.65 4.84
N CYS A 116 6.35 3.81 4.26
CA CYS A 116 4.89 3.93 4.43
C CYS A 116 4.45 3.77 5.89
N PHE A 117 5.06 2.84 6.64
CA PHE A 117 4.79 2.69 8.07
C PHE A 117 5.18 3.92 8.88
N VAL A 118 6.36 4.49 8.60
CA VAL A 118 6.82 5.72 9.26
C VAL A 118 5.88 6.88 8.95
N ALA A 119 5.46 7.04 7.69
CA ALA A 119 4.50 8.06 7.30
C ALA A 119 3.14 7.90 7.99
N LEU A 120 2.64 6.66 8.09
CA LEU A 120 1.40 6.35 8.80
C LEU A 120 1.51 6.61 10.30
N GLY A 121 2.64 6.27 10.92
CA GLY A 121 2.94 6.57 12.31
C GLY A 121 3.01 8.08 12.58
N ALA A 122 3.64 8.84 11.69
CA ALA A 122 3.71 10.30 11.78
C ALA A 122 2.32 10.94 11.66
N LEU A 123 1.49 10.47 10.73
CA LEU A 123 0.08 10.89 10.61
C LEU A 123 -0.71 10.65 11.91
N LYS A 124 -0.55 9.47 12.50
CA LYS A 124 -1.20 9.16 13.79
C LYS A 124 -0.70 10.04 14.94
N LEU A 125 0.60 10.31 15.02
CA LEU A 125 1.16 11.19 16.05
C LEU A 125 0.66 12.63 15.91
N THR A 126 0.55 13.13 14.67
CA THR A 126 0.04 14.48 14.41
C THR A 126 -1.46 14.61 14.64
N SER A 127 -2.25 13.55 14.41
CA SER A 127 -3.68 13.55 14.73
C SER A 127 -3.94 13.54 16.24
N LEU A 128 -3.16 12.79 17.01
CA LEU A 128 -3.23 12.79 18.48
C LEU A 128 -2.90 14.17 19.07
N ARG A 129 -1.81 14.79 18.59
CA ARG A 129 -1.41 16.14 19.05
C ARG A 129 -2.46 17.22 18.79
N LYS A 130 -3.24 17.09 17.70
CA LYS A 130 -4.35 18.00 17.41
C LYS A 130 -5.59 17.78 18.28
N ALA A 131 -5.73 16.60 18.89
CA ALA A 131 -6.84 16.30 19.79
C ALA A 131 -6.57 16.77 21.23
N GLU A 132 -5.31 16.96 21.60
CA GLU A 132 -4.87 17.45 22.91
C GLU A 132 -4.76 18.98 23.01
N ALA A 133 -4.76 19.68 21.87
CA ALA A 133 -4.64 21.14 21.75
C ALA A 133 -6.00 21.82 21.52
#